data_AF-A0A917NI35-F1
#
_entry.id   AF-A0A917NI35-F1
#
_cell.length_a   1.000
_cell.length_b   1.000
_cell.length_c   1.000
_cell.angle_alpha   90.00
_cell.angle_beta   90.00
_cell.angle_gamma   90.00
#
_symmetry.space_group_name_H-M   'P 1'
#
loop_
_entity.id
_entity.type
_entity.pdbx_description
1 polymer ?
#
loop_
_entity_poly.entity_id
_entity_poly.type
_entity_poly.pdbx_seq_one_letter_code
_entity_poly.pdbx_strand_id
1 'polypeptide(L)'
;MSLLPVPEPLAGGVAAGVRGAADLVGMLLGVRRRGVWSRPGRAYIEVRGVEGPRGAVVARLVERTLASHPGVVWARVNAPSERVVVQLASPPPPLS
;
A
#
# COMPACT_ATOMS: atom_id res chain seq x y z
N MET A 1 18.98 -8.42 -39.54
CA MET A 1 19.67 -8.23 -38.27
C MET A 1 18.64 -8.01 -37.17
N SER A 2 18.60 -8.97 -36.24
CA SER A 2 18.04 -8.99 -34.89
C SER A 2 16.63 -8.47 -34.59
N LEU A 3 15.78 -9.45 -34.26
CA LEU A 3 14.54 -9.33 -33.48
C LEU A 3 14.85 -8.84 -32.06
N LEU A 4 14.11 -7.84 -31.58
CA LEU A 4 14.00 -7.53 -30.14
C LEU A 4 12.82 -8.31 -29.55
N PRO A 5 12.94 -8.85 -28.33
CA PRO A 5 11.98 -9.78 -27.76
C PRO A 5 10.68 -9.06 -27.37
N VAL A 6 9.54 -9.61 -27.79
CA VAL A 6 8.23 -9.26 -27.24
C VAL A 6 8.12 -9.96 -25.88
N PRO A 7 7.83 -9.25 -24.78
CA PRO A 7 7.63 -9.91 -23.49
C PRO A 7 6.34 -10.75 -23.56
N GLU A 8 6.50 -12.07 -23.52
CA GLU A 8 5.39 -13.00 -23.39
C GLU A 8 4.67 -12.77 -22.05
N PRO A 9 3.32 -12.74 -22.04
CA PRO A 9 2.57 -12.61 -20.79
C PRO A 9 2.70 -13.92 -20.02
N LEU A 10 3.48 -13.90 -18.94
CA LEU A 10 3.55 -15.00 -17.99
C LEU A 10 2.16 -15.25 -17.42
N ALA A 11 1.64 -16.43 -17.74
CA ALA A 11 0.37 -16.97 -17.28
C ALA A 11 0.34 -17.01 -15.74
N GLY A 12 -0.47 -16.14 -15.15
CA GLY A 12 -0.64 -16.06 -13.71
C GLY A 12 -1.94 -15.36 -13.34
N GLY A 13 -3.03 -16.12 -13.30
CA GLY A 13 -4.17 -15.91 -12.39
C GLY A 13 -5.00 -14.64 -12.55
N VAL A 14 -6.25 -14.83 -12.97
CA VAL A 14 -7.25 -13.78 -13.19
C VAL A 14 -7.69 -13.14 -11.86
N ALA A 15 -7.08 -12.02 -11.48
CA ALA A 15 -7.59 -11.05 -10.50
C ALA A 15 -6.96 -9.65 -10.63
N ALA A 16 -6.13 -9.42 -11.66
CA ALA A 16 -5.29 -8.22 -11.79
C ALA A 16 -5.78 -7.18 -12.83
N GLY A 17 -6.88 -7.44 -13.53
CA GLY A 17 -7.29 -6.63 -14.70
C GLY A 17 -7.75 -5.20 -14.38
N VAL A 18 -8.49 -5.01 -13.28
CA VAL A 18 -9.04 -3.69 -12.93
C VAL A 18 -8.00 -2.79 -12.26
N ARG A 19 -7.11 -3.40 -11.47
CA ARG A 19 -6.09 -2.67 -10.71
C ARG A 19 -4.95 -2.18 -11.60
N GLY A 20 -4.51 -3.01 -12.56
CA GLY A 20 -3.50 -2.62 -13.55
C GLY A 20 -3.93 -1.43 -14.40
N ALA A 21 -5.20 -1.39 -14.83
CA ALA A 21 -5.75 -0.26 -15.59
C ALA A 21 -5.83 1.03 -14.76
N ALA A 22 -6.31 0.94 -13.51
CA ALA A 22 -6.40 2.10 -12.61
C ALA A 22 -5.04 2.66 -12.18
N ASP A 23 -4.03 1.81 -12.04
CA ASP A 23 -2.67 2.20 -11.71
C ASP A 23 -1.96 2.90 -12.88
N LEU A 24 -2.18 2.42 -14.13
CA LEU A 24 -1.69 3.09 -15.34
C LEU A 24 -2.32 4.47 -15.55
N VAL A 25 -3.64 4.60 -15.38
CA VAL A 25 -4.33 5.90 -15.43
C VAL A 25 -3.81 6.84 -14.33
N GLY A 26 -3.62 6.34 -13.10
CA GLY A 26 -3.03 7.12 -12.01
C GLY A 26 -1.61 7.61 -12.33
N MET A 27 -0.79 6.78 -12.98
CA MET A 27 0.56 7.14 -13.40
C MET A 27 0.55 8.23 -14.48
N LEU A 28 -0.33 8.11 -15.49
CA LEU A 28 -0.54 9.12 -16.54
C LEU A 28 -1.04 10.46 -15.98
N LEU A 29 -1.89 10.42 -14.96
CA LEU A 29 -2.43 11.62 -14.29
C LEU A 29 -1.49 12.19 -13.21
N GLY A 30 -0.28 11.65 -13.03
CA GLY A 30 0.67 12.11 -12.01
C GLY A 30 0.26 11.79 -10.57
N VAL A 31 -0.81 11.03 -10.37
CA VAL A 31 -1.27 10.57 -9.06
C VAL A 31 -0.35 9.43 -8.62
N ARG A 32 0.67 9.77 -7.82
CA ARG A 32 1.51 8.77 -7.15
C ARG A 32 0.68 8.02 -6.12
N ARG A 33 0.00 6.94 -6.54
CA ARG A 33 -0.70 6.05 -5.60
C ARG A 33 0.32 5.43 -4.65
N ARG A 34 -0.05 5.40 -3.38
CA ARG A 34 0.69 4.75 -2.30
C ARG A 34 0.57 3.23 -2.47
N GLY A 35 1.66 2.48 -2.36
CA GLY A 35 1.60 1.03 -2.37
C GLY A 35 0.73 0.51 -1.22
N VAL A 36 -0.38 -0.16 -1.53
CA VAL A 36 -1.29 -0.73 -0.52
C VAL A 36 -1.59 -2.19 -0.85
N TRP A 37 -1.42 -3.07 0.13
CA TRP A 37 -1.80 -4.47 0.01
C TRP A 37 -2.45 -4.96 1.31
N SER A 38 -3.27 -5.98 1.21
CA SER A 38 -4.02 -6.53 2.35
C SER A 38 -3.99 -8.05 2.32
N ARG A 39 -4.14 -8.63 3.50
CA ARG A 39 -4.43 -10.04 3.76
C ARG A 39 -5.54 -10.11 4.82
N PRO A 40 -6.22 -11.24 5.04
CA PRO A 40 -7.25 -11.33 6.06
C PRO A 40 -6.80 -10.75 7.40
N GLY A 41 -7.57 -9.77 7.91
CA GLY A 41 -7.31 -9.06 9.16
C GLY A 41 -6.16 -8.04 9.14
N ARG A 42 -5.39 -7.88 8.05
CA ARG A 42 -4.31 -6.87 8.00
C ARG A 42 -4.22 -6.12 6.70
N ALA A 43 -4.00 -4.82 6.82
CA ALA A 43 -3.58 -3.97 5.73
C ALA A 43 -2.13 -3.54 5.92
N TYR A 44 -1.51 -3.22 4.80
CA TYR A 44 -0.18 -2.68 4.78
C TYR A 44 -0.08 -1.58 3.75
N ILE A 45 0.58 -0.50 4.14
CA ILE A 45 0.51 0.76 3.42
C ILE A 45 1.92 1.33 3.38
N GLU A 46 2.42 1.70 2.20
CA GLU A 46 3.67 2.45 2.03
C GLU A 46 3.57 3.78 2.78
N VAL A 47 4.58 4.18 3.54
CA VAL A 47 4.63 5.44 4.28
C VAL A 47 5.95 6.14 4.01
N ARG A 48 5.89 7.42 3.67
CA ARG A 48 7.06 8.22 3.28
C ARG A 48 7.47 9.16 4.39
N GLY A 49 8.75 9.51 4.42
CA GLY A 49 9.29 10.47 5.39
C GLY A 49 9.31 9.93 6.82
N VAL A 50 9.24 8.60 6.99
CA VAL A 50 9.45 7.91 8.25
C VAL A 50 10.93 7.60 8.49
N GLU A 51 11.76 7.79 7.48
CA GLU A 51 13.22 7.79 7.59
C GLU A 51 13.76 9.22 7.72
N GLY A 52 14.94 9.36 8.32
CA GLY A 52 15.64 10.64 8.48
C GLY A 52 15.27 11.43 9.75
N PRO A 53 15.74 12.69 9.87
CA PRO A 53 15.76 13.44 11.14
C PRO A 53 14.37 13.68 11.77
N ARG A 54 13.30 13.71 10.96
CA ARG A 54 11.92 13.88 11.41
C ARG A 54 11.10 12.59 11.34
N GLY A 55 11.73 11.48 10.94
CA GLY A 55 11.06 10.21 10.68
C GLY A 55 10.24 9.69 11.84
N ALA A 56 10.78 9.77 13.07
CA ALA A 56 10.07 9.36 14.27
C ALA A 56 8.83 10.21 14.58
N VAL A 57 8.82 11.50 14.22
CA VAL A 57 7.64 12.37 14.41
C VAL A 57 6.55 11.97 13.43
N VAL A 58 6.91 11.74 12.17
CA VAL A 58 5.98 11.28 11.12
C VAL A 58 5.42 9.91 11.47
N ALA A 59 6.28 8.97 11.90
CA ALA A 59 5.87 7.64 12.32
C ALA A 59 4.81 7.69 13.44
N ARG A 60 5.07 8.46 14.50
CA ARG A 60 4.12 8.63 15.61
C ARG A 60 2.80 9.27 15.16
N LEU A 61 2.84 10.23 14.23
CA LEU A 61 1.63 10.84 13.70
C LEU A 61 0.80 9.80 12.93
N VAL A 62 1.44 9.05 12.03
CA VAL A 62 0.79 8.00 11.24
C VAL A 62 0.17 6.93 12.13
N GLU A 63 0.91 6.43 13.12
CA GLU A 63 0.41 5.43 14.06
C GLU A 63 -0.79 5.93 14.86
N ARG A 64 -0.74 7.15 15.39
CA ARG A 64 -1.86 7.74 16.15
C ARG A 64 -3.09 7.95 15.29
N THR A 65 -2.92 8.52 14.10
CA THR A 65 -4.04 8.77 13.19
C THR A 65 -4.71 7.46 12.80
N LEU A 66 -3.95 6.43 12.42
CA LEU A 66 -4.53 5.14 12.06
C LEU A 66 -5.17 4.43 13.26
N ALA A 67 -4.55 4.49 14.45
CA ALA A 67 -5.12 3.88 15.65
C ALA A 67 -6.44 4.54 16.08
N SER A 68 -6.70 5.80 15.69
CA SER A 68 -7.97 6.47 15.98
C SER A 68 -9.12 6.04 15.07
N HIS A 69 -8.86 5.27 14.01
CA HIS A 69 -9.88 4.90 13.04
C HIS A 69 -10.74 3.73 13.53
N PRO A 70 -12.09 3.83 13.47
CA PRO A 70 -12.98 2.71 13.78
C PRO A 70 -12.63 1.48 12.93
N GLY A 71 -12.42 0.35 13.59
CA GLY A 71 -12.04 -0.91 12.93
C GLY A 71 -10.53 -1.14 12.82
N VAL A 72 -9.67 -0.22 13.28
CA VAL A 72 -8.24 -0.49 13.51
C VAL A 72 -8.03 -0.97 14.94
N VAL A 73 -7.47 -2.17 15.10
CA VAL A 73 -7.05 -2.71 16.41
C VAL A 73 -5.72 -2.09 16.82
N TRP A 74 -4.78 -1.99 15.87
CA TRP A 74 -3.52 -1.28 16.06
C TRP A 74 -2.88 -0.93 14.71
N ALA A 75 -1.99 0.06 14.71
CA ALA A 75 -1.13 0.41 13.60
C ALA A 75 0.32 0.60 14.08
N ARG A 76 1.30 0.09 13.31
CA ARG A 76 2.74 0.21 13.61
C ARG A 76 3.56 0.46 12.36
N VAL A 77 4.44 1.46 12.43
CA VAL A 77 5.36 1.82 11.35
C VAL A 77 6.62 0.97 11.44
N ASN A 78 7.03 0.40 10.31
CA ASN A 78 8.32 -0.21 10.07
C ASN A 78 9.12 0.71 9.13
N ALA A 79 9.88 1.64 9.73
CA ALA A 79 10.60 2.69 9.01
C ALA A 79 11.60 2.16 7.98
N PRO A 80 12.47 1.16 8.26
CA PRO A 80 13.39 0.59 7.28
C PRO A 80 12.74 0.01 6.02
N SER A 81 11.47 -0.37 6.12
CA SER A 81 10.70 -0.89 4.98
C SER A 81 9.81 0.16 4.33
N GLU A 82 9.76 1.38 4.90
CA GLU A 82 8.83 2.45 4.55
C GLU A 82 7.37 1.99 4.52
N ARG A 83 6.95 1.20 5.53
CA ARG A 83 5.60 0.62 5.59
C ARG A 83 4.95 0.82 6.95
N VAL A 84 3.64 0.95 6.99
CA VAL A 84 2.82 0.78 8.19
C VAL A 84 2.00 -0.49 8.05
N VAL A 85 2.01 -1.30 9.12
CA VAL A 85 1.17 -2.49 9.26
C VAL A 85 -0.04 -2.11 10.10
N VAL A 86 -1.23 -2.45 9.64
CA VAL A 86 -2.50 -2.17 10.31
C VAL A 86 -3.21 -3.48 10.57
N GLN A 87 -3.54 -3.75 11.83
CA GLN A 87 -4.45 -4.82 12.19
C GLN A 87 -5.88 -4.28 12.20
N LEU A 88 -6.74 -4.92 11.43
CA LEU A 88 -8.16 -4.60 11.34
C LEU A 88 -8.96 -5.50 12.29
N ALA A 89 -10.06 -4.96 12.80
CA ALA A 89 -11.08 -5.70 13.52
C ALA A 89 -11.77 -6.71 12.57
N SER A 90 -12.43 -7.71 13.13
CA SER A 90 -13.23 -8.68 12.36
C SER A 90 -14.72 -8.53 12.72
N PRO A 91 -15.63 -8.36 11.74
CA PRO A 91 -15.34 -8.20 10.32
C PRO A 91 -14.60 -6.89 10.04
N PRO A 92 -13.76 -6.82 8.98
CA PRO A 92 -13.06 -5.59 8.62
C PRO A 92 -14.05 -4.48 8.29
N PRO A 93 -13.72 -3.20 8.58
CA PRO A 93 -14.58 -2.08 8.21
C PRO A 93 -14.74 -2.01 6.68
N PRO A 94 -15.90 -1.53 6.18
CA PRO A 94 -16.13 -1.37 4.75
C PRO A 94 -15.10 -0.41 4.13
N LEU A 95 -14.58 -0.75 2.95
CA LEU A 95 -13.69 0.14 2.20
C LEU A 95 -14.53 1.29 1.63
N SER A 96 -14.26 2.52 2.06
CA SER A 96 -14.87 3.76 1.55
C SER A 96 -14.22 4.22 0.25
#